data_AF-A0A6A9SEG5-F1
#
_entry.id   AF-A0A6A9SEG5-F1
#
_cell.length_a   1.000
_cell.length_b   1.000
_cell.length_c   1.000
_cell.angle_alpha   90.00
_cell.angle_beta   90.00
_cell.angle_gamma   90.00
#
_symmetry.space_group_name_H-M   'P 1'
#
loop_
_entity.id
_entity.type
_entity.pdbx_description
1 polymer ?
#
loop_
_entity_poly.entity_id
_entity_poly.type
_entity_poly.pdbx_seq_one_letter_code
_entity_poly.pdbx_strand_id
1 'polypeptide(L)'
;MPGGTYTLVLERDASGPIAVGALGEIEFPAGWYAYTGSALGSGGFGRIDRHRAVAEGDNDTRHWHIDYLLGDAATTIARVVTTEA
;
A
#
# COMPACT_ATOMS: atom_id res chain seq x y z
N MET A 1 10.12 -0.89 -18.64
CA MET A 1 9.31 -1.76 -17.75
C MET A 1 7.84 -1.53 -18.07
N PRO A 2 6.98 -2.55 -18.02
CA PRO A 2 5.54 -2.36 -18.16
C PRO A 2 5.03 -1.42 -17.06
N GLY A 3 4.05 -0.61 -17.40
CA GLY A 3 3.45 0.38 -16.51
C GLY A 3 1.97 0.56 -16.86
N GLY A 4 1.27 1.32 -16.02
CA GLY A 4 -0.17 1.51 -16.16
C GLY A 4 -0.79 1.87 -14.82
N THR A 5 -1.98 1.34 -14.54
CA THR A 5 -2.65 1.50 -13.24
C THR A 5 -2.55 0.20 -12.46
N TYR A 6 -2.44 0.29 -11.13
CA TYR A 6 -2.50 -0.86 -10.25
C TYR A 6 -3.43 -0.59 -9.08
N THR A 7 -4.06 -1.65 -8.58
CA THR A 7 -4.82 -1.66 -7.33
C THR A 7 -4.23 -2.71 -6.39
N LEU A 8 -3.82 -2.28 -5.20
CA LEU A 8 -3.50 -3.16 -4.08
C LEU A 8 -4.81 -3.47 -3.35
N VAL A 9 -5.15 -4.75 -3.26
CA VAL A 9 -6.23 -5.25 -2.40
C VAL A 9 -5.60 -5.72 -1.11
N LEU A 10 -6.02 -5.12 -0.01
CA LEU A 10 -5.44 -5.33 1.31
C LEU A 10 -6.48 -5.96 2.23
N GLU A 11 -6.02 -6.85 3.09
CA GLU A 11 -6.79 -7.35 4.22
C GLU A 11 -6.19 -6.78 5.51
N ARG A 12 -7.06 -6.34 6.42
CA ARG A 12 -6.70 -6.03 7.80
C ARG A 12 -7.39 -6.98 8.76
N ASP A 13 -6.59 -7.69 9.54
CA ASP A 13 -7.08 -8.71 10.48
C ASP A 13 -7.58 -8.11 11.80
N ALA A 14 -7.23 -6.86 12.09
CA ALA A 14 -7.61 -6.16 13.31
C ALA A 14 -7.89 -4.66 13.08
N SER A 15 -8.87 -4.14 13.83
CA SER A 15 -9.14 -2.70 13.92
C SER A 15 -8.11 -2.04 14.83
N GLY A 16 -7.72 -0.80 14.52
CA GLY A 16 -6.90 0.00 15.42
C GLY A 16 -6.45 1.34 14.85
N PRO A 17 -5.87 2.21 15.69
CA PRO A 17 -5.29 3.46 15.27
C PRO A 17 -3.99 3.24 14.50
N ILE A 18 -3.76 4.04 13.47
CA ILE A 18 -2.45 4.17 12.82
C ILE A 18 -2.08 5.66 12.77
N ALA A 19 -0.86 5.99 13.18
CA ALA A 19 -0.32 7.33 13.03
C ALA A 19 0.10 7.60 11.58
N VAL A 20 -0.67 8.40 10.85
CA VAL A 20 -0.46 8.70 9.43
C VAL A 20 0.19 10.08 9.27
N GLY A 21 1.49 10.15 9.57
CA GLY A 21 2.28 11.37 9.39
C GLY A 21 1.62 12.62 9.99
N ALA A 22 1.46 13.67 9.18
CA ALA A 22 0.83 14.92 9.62
C ALA A 22 -0.70 14.83 9.84
N LEU A 23 -1.36 13.76 9.39
CA LEU A 23 -2.79 13.54 9.64
C LEU A 23 -3.07 13.04 11.06
N GLY A 24 -2.03 12.63 11.81
CA GLY A 24 -2.18 12.12 13.16
C GLY A 24 -2.73 10.69 13.20
N GLU A 25 -3.35 10.31 14.32
CA GLU A 25 -3.96 9.00 14.50
C GLU A 25 -5.29 8.90 13.75
N ILE A 26 -5.41 7.85 12.94
CA ILE A 26 -6.61 7.53 12.19
C ILE A 26 -7.03 6.11 12.51
N GLU A 27 -8.31 5.93 12.81
CA GLU A 27 -8.88 4.61 13.09
C GLU A 27 -9.16 3.84 11.80
N PHE A 28 -8.51 2.69 11.67
CA PHE A 28 -8.74 1.76 10.57
C PHE A 28 -9.47 0.53 11.09
N PRO A 29 -10.74 0.32 10.71
CA PRO A 29 -11.45 -0.92 10.98
C PRO A 29 -10.75 -2.17 10.40
N ALA A 30 -10.98 -3.34 10.99
CA ALA A 30 -10.68 -4.61 10.33
C ALA A 30 -11.51 -4.75 9.05
N GLY A 31 -10.97 -5.46 8.07
CA GLY A 31 -11.64 -5.75 6.80
C GLY A 31 -10.80 -5.40 5.58
N TRP A 32 -11.49 -5.17 4.47
CA TRP A 32 -10.88 -5.07 3.16
C TRP A 32 -10.69 -3.62 2.71
N TYR A 33 -9.52 -3.34 2.14
CA TYR A 33 -9.17 -2.04 1.59
C TYR A 33 -8.67 -2.18 0.16
N ALA A 34 -8.83 -1.12 -0.61
CA ALA A 34 -8.26 -1.01 -1.95
C ALA A 34 -7.50 0.31 -2.09
N TYR A 35 -6.30 0.24 -2.64
CA TYR A 35 -5.50 1.41 -2.98
C TYR A 35 -5.15 1.38 -4.46
N THR A 36 -5.61 2.37 -5.21
CA THR A 36 -5.34 2.50 -6.65
C THR A 36 -4.29 3.57 -6.89
N GLY A 37 -3.22 3.20 -7.57
CA GLY A 37 -2.11 4.08 -7.96
C GLY A 37 -1.77 3.99 -9.44
N SER A 38 -1.05 4.98 -9.94
CA SER A 38 -0.48 4.97 -11.29
C SER A 38 1.00 4.60 -11.26
N ALA A 39 1.43 3.94 -12.31
CA ALA A 39 2.78 3.45 -12.58
C ALA A 39 3.20 3.89 -13.99
N LEU A 40 2.83 5.12 -14.37
CA LEU A 40 3.07 5.71 -15.70
C LEU A 40 4.46 6.36 -15.85
N GLY A 41 5.25 6.42 -14.76
CA GLY A 41 6.61 6.95 -14.78
C GLY A 41 7.64 5.94 -15.32
N SER A 42 8.89 6.37 -15.46
CA SER A 42 9.99 5.54 -15.97
C SER A 42 10.24 4.23 -15.22
N GLY A 43 9.84 4.16 -13.95
CA GLY A 43 9.92 2.96 -13.11
C GLY A 43 8.80 1.92 -13.31
N GLY A 44 7.76 2.24 -14.08
CA GLY A 44 6.65 1.31 -14.36
C GLY A 44 6.06 0.67 -13.10
N PHE A 45 5.65 -0.59 -13.21
CA PHE A 45 5.14 -1.39 -12.11
C PHE A 45 6.16 -1.74 -11.02
N GLY A 46 7.43 -1.33 -11.12
CA GLY A 46 8.38 -1.43 -10.00
C GLY A 46 7.92 -0.66 -8.75
N ARG A 47 6.96 0.26 -8.90
CA ARG A 47 6.25 0.89 -7.77
C ARG A 47 5.50 -0.14 -6.90
N ILE A 48 4.98 -1.22 -7.49
CA ILE A 48 4.30 -2.31 -6.76
C ILE A 48 5.31 -3.04 -5.85
N ASP A 49 6.51 -3.30 -6.35
CA ASP A 49 7.56 -3.99 -5.57
C ASP A 49 8.03 -3.14 -4.40
N ARG A 50 8.10 -1.81 -4.56
CA ARG A 50 8.34 -0.91 -3.42
C ARG A 50 7.25 -1.03 -2.34
N HIS A 51 5.98 -1.13 -2.72
CA HIS A 51 4.90 -1.32 -1.75
C HIS A 51 4.98 -2.67 -1.04
N ARG A 52 5.38 -3.74 -1.75
CA ARG A 52 5.63 -5.04 -1.12
C ARG A 52 6.76 -4.98 -0.10
N ALA A 53 7.89 -4.36 -0.45
CA ALA A 53 9.00 -4.18 0.48
C ALA A 53 8.59 -3.38 1.74
N VAL A 54 7.69 -2.41 1.61
CA VAL A 54 7.12 -1.72 2.78
C VAL A 54 6.26 -2.65 3.62
N ALA A 55 5.39 -3.45 2.99
CA ALA A 55 4.50 -4.38 3.68
C ALA A 55 5.25 -5.54 4.37
N GLU A 56 6.38 -5.95 3.80
CA GLU A 56 7.25 -6.99 4.33
C GLU A 56 8.18 -6.47 5.44
N GLY A 57 8.27 -5.15 5.64
CA GLY A 57 9.17 -4.52 6.60
C GLY A 57 10.61 -4.35 6.10
N ASP A 58 10.89 -4.70 4.85
CA ASP A 58 12.19 -4.49 4.20
C ASP A 58 12.44 -3.01 3.83
N ASN A 59 11.41 -2.16 3.94
CA ASN A 59 11.49 -0.73 3.68
C ASN A 59 10.62 0.11 4.64
N ASP A 60 11.28 0.89 5.49
CA ASP A 60 10.60 1.77 6.46
C ASP A 60 10.20 3.15 5.90
N THR A 61 10.46 3.42 4.61
CA THR A 61 10.14 4.71 4.01
C THR A 61 8.64 4.91 3.88
N ARG A 62 8.11 6.00 4.47
CA ARG A 62 6.70 6.41 4.35
C ARG A 62 6.56 7.57 3.37
N HIS A 63 6.44 7.25 2.08
CA HIS A 63 6.36 8.26 1.02
C HIS A 63 4.91 8.51 0.56
N TRP A 64 4.08 7.47 0.54
CA TRP A 64 2.64 7.58 0.27
C TRP A 64 1.83 7.27 1.53
N HIS A 65 0.61 7.81 1.65
CA HIS A 65 -0.26 7.50 2.79
C HIS A 65 -0.51 6.00 2.97
N ILE A 66 -0.56 5.24 1.86
CA ILE A 66 -0.73 3.78 1.91
C ILE A 66 0.47 3.09 2.57
N ASP A 67 1.66 3.67 2.56
CA ASP A 67 2.85 3.08 3.18
C ASP A 67 2.70 2.98 4.70
N TYR A 68 1.91 3.86 5.33
CA TYR A 68 1.59 3.77 6.76
C TYR A 68 0.68 2.60 7.08
N LEU A 69 -0.32 2.35 6.21
CA LEU A 69 -1.23 1.22 6.34
C LEU A 69 -0.48 -0.10 6.10
N LEU A 70 0.34 -0.15 5.04
CA LEU A 70 1.13 -1.34 4.69
C LEU A 70 2.18 -1.69 5.75
N GLY A 71 2.77 -0.68 6.39
CA GLY A 71 3.76 -0.89 7.44
C GLY A 71 3.20 -1.31 8.80
N ASP A 72 1.87 -1.42 8.94
CA ASP A 72 1.22 -1.91 10.16
C ASP A 72 1.02 -3.42 10.08
N ALA A 73 1.40 -4.15 11.14
CA ALA A 73 1.45 -5.61 11.16
C ALA A 73 0.10 -6.30 10.97
N ALA A 74 -1.01 -5.58 11.18
CA ALA A 74 -2.35 -6.10 10.95
C ALA A 74 -2.76 -6.03 9.46
N THR A 75 -2.00 -5.37 8.59
CA THR A 75 -2.29 -5.26 7.15
C THR A 75 -1.44 -6.20 6.32
N THR A 76 -2.05 -6.86 5.35
CA THR A 76 -1.32 -7.60 4.32
C THR A 76 -1.79 -7.23 2.91
N ILE A 77 -0.92 -7.37 1.91
CA ILE A 77 -1.32 -7.28 0.50
C ILE A 77 -1.84 -8.65 0.07
N ALA A 78 -3.16 -8.81 0.04
CA ALA A 78 -3.80 -10.05 -0.40
C ALA A 78 -3.71 -10.25 -1.92
N ARG A 79 -3.84 -9.16 -2.69
CA ARG A 79 -3.78 -9.22 -4.17
C ARG A 79 -3.31 -7.92 -4.78
N VAL A 80 -2.71 -8.02 -5.96
CA VAL A 80 -2.47 -6.88 -6.84
C VAL A 80 -3.18 -7.10 -8.16
N VAL A 81 -3.88 -6.07 -8.65
CA VAL A 81 -4.51 -6.03 -9.96
C VAL A 81 -3.83 -4.95 -10.79
N THR A 82 -3.44 -5.25 -12.02
CA THR A 82 -2.79 -4.31 -12.92
C THR A 82 -3.60 -4.12 -14.20
N THR A 83 -3.54 -2.92 -14.75
CA THR A 83 -4.05 -2.59 -16.09
C THR A 83 -2.92 -1.87 -16.80
N GLU A 84 -2.32 -2.52 -17.80
CA GLU A 84 -1.27 -1.94 -18.63
C GLU A 84 -1.82 -0.77 -19.47
N ALA A 85 -0.96 0.22 -19.71
CA ALA A 85 -1.26 1.39 -20.53
C ALA A 85 -0.99 1.17 -22.02
#